data_AF-A0A1E7LVW1-F1
#
_entry.id   AF-A0A1E7LVW1-F1
#
_cell.length_a   1.000
_cell.length_b   1.000
_cell.length_c   1.000
_cell.angle_alpha   90.00
_cell.angle_beta   90.00
_cell.angle_gamma   90.00
#
_symmetry.space_group_name_H-M   'P 1'
#
loop_
_entity.id
_entity.type
_entity.pdbx_description
1 polymer ?
#
loop_
_entity_poly.entity_id
_entity_poly.type
_entity_poly.pdbx_seq_one_letter_code
_entity_poly.pdbx_strand_id
1 'polypeptide(L)'
;MTTTGAPTTGAPTTGAPADALDRDKLFAARLQAARARPYLATALFALHTVESRRVPTMGVDRYWRCYVSPAFVARTPVEELAGVWVHEVSHLLRDHHGRSDRVARQRGLTGPGDRLRMNIAADCEINDDVYGDGLVRPKGVVQPSTLGLQPGGLMEDYLRR
;
A
#
# COMPACT_ATOMS: atom_id res chain seq x y z
N MET A 1 45.60 35.95 20.21
CA MET A 1 44.70 35.72 21.35
C MET A 1 43.70 34.66 20.91
N THR A 2 43.96 33.42 21.28
CA THR A 2 43.31 32.19 20.79
C THR A 2 42.47 31.61 21.93
N THR A 3 41.15 31.54 21.79
CA THR A 3 40.27 30.67 22.63
C THR A 3 38.92 30.52 21.90
N THR A 4 38.68 29.42 21.19
CA THR A 4 37.97 28.19 21.59
C THR A 4 36.45 28.30 21.41
N GLY A 5 35.94 27.66 20.35
CA GLY A 5 34.51 27.46 20.10
C GLY A 5 33.92 26.41 21.04
N ALA A 6 32.71 26.67 21.52
CA ALA A 6 31.93 25.74 22.34
C ALA A 6 31.35 24.61 21.48
N PRO A 7 31.31 23.36 21.96
CA PRO A 7 30.60 22.30 21.28
C PRO A 7 29.10 22.42 21.60
N THR A 8 28.30 22.60 20.56
CA THR A 8 26.83 22.51 20.62
C THR A 8 26.46 21.06 20.92
N THR A 9 25.92 20.81 22.11
CA THR A 9 25.36 19.52 22.49
C THR A 9 24.11 19.24 21.66
N GLY A 10 24.23 18.37 20.66
CA GLY A 10 23.10 17.77 19.98
C GLY A 10 22.28 16.95 20.98
N ALA A 11 20.99 17.24 21.08
CA ALA A 11 20.05 16.44 21.86
C ALA A 11 20.00 15.01 21.27
N PRO A 12 19.92 13.96 22.10
CA PRO A 12 19.70 12.62 21.60
C PRO A 12 18.26 12.55 21.07
N THR A 13 18.11 12.45 19.75
CA THR A 13 16.87 11.97 19.16
C THR A 13 16.65 10.55 19.69
N THR A 14 15.72 10.38 20.62
CA THR A 14 15.30 9.07 21.11
C THR A 14 14.73 8.30 19.93
N GLY A 15 15.58 7.50 19.29
CA GLY A 15 15.18 6.55 18.26
C GLY A 15 14.08 5.68 18.83
N ALA A 16 12.95 5.62 18.11
CA ALA A 16 11.92 4.64 18.37
C ALA A 16 12.58 3.26 18.51
N PRO A 17 12.11 2.38 19.41
CA PRO A 17 12.67 1.03 19.51
C PRO A 17 12.69 0.41 18.12
N ALA A 18 13.76 -0.33 17.78
CA ALA A 18 14.07 -0.77 16.41
C ALA A 18 12.94 -1.57 15.70
N ASP A 19 11.88 -1.94 16.43
CA ASP A 19 10.71 -2.68 15.96
C ASP A 19 9.37 -1.88 15.96
N ALA A 20 9.37 -0.60 16.36
CA ALA A 20 8.16 0.22 16.35
C ALA A 20 7.87 0.80 14.95
N LEU A 21 6.58 0.97 14.64
CA LEU A 21 6.15 1.60 13.40
C LEU A 21 6.59 3.07 13.34
N ASP A 22 7.42 3.42 12.34
CA ASP A 22 7.76 4.80 12.01
C ASP A 22 6.54 5.53 11.43
N ARG A 23 5.78 6.20 12.31
CA ARG A 23 4.55 6.89 11.96
C ARG A 23 4.80 8.15 11.14
N ASP A 24 5.89 8.86 11.41
CA ASP A 24 6.21 10.10 10.70
C ASP A 24 6.51 9.80 9.24
N LYS A 25 7.32 8.77 8.95
CA LYS A 25 7.56 8.29 7.59
C LYS A 25 6.26 7.83 6.91
N LEU A 26 5.43 7.07 7.63
CA LEU A 26 4.16 6.58 7.10
C LEU A 26 3.18 7.71 6.75
N PHE A 27 3.09 8.75 7.58
CA PHE A 27 2.22 9.90 7.37
C PHE A 27 2.79 10.87 6.33
N ALA A 28 4.11 11.01 6.22
CA ALA A 28 4.74 11.73 5.11
C ALA A 28 4.37 11.09 3.76
N ALA A 29 4.46 9.75 3.67
CA ALA A 29 4.04 9.02 2.48
C ALA A 29 2.55 9.19 2.17
N ARG A 30 1.68 9.18 3.20
CA ARG A 30 0.23 9.42 3.04
C ARG A 30 -0.06 10.82 2.50
N LEU A 31 0.62 11.84 3.01
CA LEU A 31 0.50 13.21 2.51
C LEU A 31 0.98 13.33 1.06
N GLN A 32 2.09 12.67 0.71
CA GLN A 32 2.57 12.61 -0.67
C GLN A 32 1.55 11.93 -1.60
N ALA A 33 0.95 10.81 -1.17
CA ALA A 33 -0.12 10.15 -1.90
C ALA A 33 -1.31 11.09 -2.16
N ALA A 34 -1.76 11.82 -1.13
CA ALA A 34 -2.84 12.79 -1.26
C ALA A 34 -2.49 13.98 -2.17
N ARG A 35 -1.23 14.40 -2.21
CA ARG A 35 -0.76 15.43 -3.16
C ARG A 35 -0.74 14.92 -4.61
N ALA A 36 -0.30 13.68 -4.81
CA ALA A 36 -0.27 13.07 -6.14
C ALA A 36 -1.67 12.73 -6.67
N ARG A 37 -2.60 12.39 -5.77
CA ARG A 37 -4.00 12.06 -6.09
C ARG A 37 -4.97 12.82 -5.19
N PRO A 38 -5.15 14.15 -5.39
CA PRO A 38 -5.98 14.99 -4.51
C PRO A 38 -7.43 14.49 -4.40
N TYR A 39 -7.98 13.93 -5.48
CA TYR A 39 -9.32 13.37 -5.50
C TYR A 39 -9.50 12.12 -4.60
N LEU A 40 -8.41 11.50 -4.14
CA LEU A 40 -8.42 10.39 -3.18
C LEU A 40 -8.17 10.83 -1.73
N ALA A 41 -7.92 12.11 -1.47
CA ALA A 41 -7.48 12.60 -0.16
C ALA A 41 -8.44 12.18 0.97
N THR A 42 -9.75 12.39 0.80
CA THR A 42 -10.75 12.00 1.80
C THR A 42 -10.68 10.51 2.15
N ALA A 43 -10.53 9.64 1.14
CA ALA A 43 -10.44 8.21 1.35
C ALA A 43 -9.11 7.80 2.01
N LEU A 44 -8.00 8.40 1.58
CA LEU A 44 -6.66 8.17 2.16
C LEU A 44 -6.60 8.53 3.64
N PHE A 45 -7.26 9.60 4.06
CA PHE A 45 -7.32 10.03 5.45
C PHE A 45 -8.43 9.35 6.27
N ALA A 46 -9.40 8.68 5.63
CA ALA A 46 -10.37 7.83 6.29
C ALA A 46 -9.80 6.46 6.70
N LEU A 47 -8.71 6.00 6.06
CA LEU A 47 -8.05 4.73 6.40
C LEU A 47 -7.48 4.72 7.83
N HIS A 48 -7.92 3.75 8.62
CA HIS A 48 -7.42 3.55 9.97
C HIS A 48 -6.19 2.65 9.98
N THR A 49 -5.03 3.21 10.35
CA THR A 49 -3.77 2.44 10.43
C THR A 49 -3.76 1.53 11.64
N VAL A 50 -3.48 0.25 11.41
CA VAL A 50 -3.29 -0.78 12.44
C VAL A 50 -1.90 -1.39 12.28
N GLU A 51 -1.01 -1.18 13.25
CA GLU A 51 0.29 -1.87 13.26
C GLU A 51 0.08 -3.40 13.28
N SER A 52 0.72 -4.13 12.38
CA SER A 52 0.59 -5.59 12.30
C SER A 52 1.85 -6.26 11.78
N ARG A 53 2.41 -7.17 12.58
CA ARG A 53 3.53 -8.07 12.18
C ARG A 53 3.05 -9.30 11.41
N ARG A 54 1.74 -9.47 11.20
CA ARG A 54 1.16 -10.63 10.52
C ARG A 54 1.05 -10.44 9.00
N VAL A 55 1.15 -9.21 8.52
CA VAL A 55 1.19 -8.89 7.08
C VAL A 55 2.64 -8.61 6.66
N PRO A 56 3.07 -9.03 5.46
CA PRO A 56 4.45 -8.83 5.01
C PRO A 56 4.73 -7.38 4.57
N THR A 57 3.68 -6.63 4.22
CA THR A 57 3.70 -5.30 3.61
C THR A 57 2.65 -4.37 4.27
N MET A 58 1.76 -3.79 3.48
CA MET A 58 0.52 -3.15 3.90
C MET A 58 -0.65 -3.94 3.30
N GLY A 59 -1.83 -3.84 3.90
CA GLY A 59 -3.03 -4.52 3.41
C GLY A 59 -4.28 -3.94 4.05
N VAL A 60 -5.38 -3.88 3.32
CA VAL A 60 -6.67 -3.39 3.85
C VAL A 60 -7.71 -4.49 4.03
N ASP A 61 -8.68 -4.24 4.89
CA ASP A 61 -9.92 -5.02 4.95
C ASP A 61 -11.15 -4.18 4.66
N ARG A 62 -12.30 -4.86 4.49
CA ARG A 62 -13.59 -4.22 4.20
C ARG A 62 -14.07 -3.20 5.26
N TYR A 63 -13.42 -3.11 6.41
CA TYR A 63 -13.76 -2.19 7.50
C TYR A 63 -12.85 -0.95 7.51
N TRP A 64 -12.16 -0.66 6.41
CA TRP A 64 -11.28 0.51 6.26
C TRP A 64 -10.08 0.52 7.21
N ARG A 65 -9.68 -0.66 7.70
CA ARG A 65 -8.45 -0.84 8.46
C ARG A 65 -7.32 -1.14 7.49
N CYS A 66 -6.25 -0.35 7.54
CA CYS A 66 -5.01 -0.60 6.83
C CYS A 66 -3.99 -1.19 7.82
N TYR A 67 -3.73 -2.48 7.69
CA TYR A 67 -2.71 -3.19 8.44
C TYR A 67 -1.34 -2.88 7.89
N VAL A 68 -0.41 -2.46 8.75
CA VAL A 68 0.91 -1.95 8.33
C VAL A 68 2.02 -2.69 9.06
N SER A 69 2.94 -3.29 8.29
CA SER A 69 4.15 -3.94 8.80
C SER A 69 5.24 -2.91 9.11
N PRO A 70 5.71 -2.79 10.37
CA PRO A 70 6.82 -1.90 10.72
C PRO A 70 8.09 -2.17 9.89
N ALA A 71 8.42 -3.45 9.69
CA ALA A 71 9.59 -3.84 8.91
C ALA A 71 9.48 -3.45 7.44
N PHE A 72 8.26 -3.39 6.88
CA PHE A 72 8.05 -2.90 5.52
C PHE A 72 8.22 -1.40 5.45
N VAL A 73 7.61 -0.66 6.37
CA VAL A 73 7.77 0.80 6.44
C VAL A 73 9.25 1.18 6.63
N ALA A 74 10.00 0.46 7.47
CA ALA A 74 11.41 0.72 7.69
C ALA A 74 12.24 0.61 6.39
N ARG A 75 12.05 -0.47 5.61
CA ARG A 75 12.86 -0.76 4.40
C ARG A 75 12.40 -0.03 3.13
N THR A 76 11.14 0.43 3.07
CA THR A 76 10.56 1.00 1.85
C THR A 76 10.70 2.53 1.84
N PRO A 77 11.20 3.18 0.77
CA PRO A 77 11.27 4.63 0.65
C PRO A 77 9.89 5.31 0.75
N VAL A 78 9.87 6.58 1.14
CA VAL A 78 8.61 7.36 1.27
C VAL A 78 7.86 7.43 -0.06
N GLU A 79 8.59 7.58 -1.15
CA GLU A 79 8.06 7.71 -2.51
C GLU A 79 7.37 6.44 -2.99
N GLU A 80 7.90 5.27 -2.60
CA GLU A 80 7.26 3.98 -2.89
C GLU A 80 6.06 3.74 -1.95
N LEU A 81 6.17 4.08 -0.66
CA LEU A 81 5.06 4.00 0.29
C LEU A 81 3.86 4.88 -0.12
N ALA A 82 4.10 6.01 -0.80
CA ALA A 82 3.03 6.83 -1.33
C ALA A 82 2.20 6.07 -2.38
N GLY A 83 2.85 5.29 -3.26
CA GLY A 83 2.19 4.40 -4.21
C GLY A 83 1.39 3.30 -3.50
N VAL A 84 1.95 2.72 -2.43
CA VAL A 84 1.26 1.70 -1.62
C VAL A 84 -0.01 2.27 -0.98
N TRP A 85 0.01 3.49 -0.45
CA TRP A 85 -1.21 4.13 0.06
C TRP A 85 -2.33 4.22 -0.98
N VAL A 86 -1.99 4.62 -2.21
CA VAL A 86 -2.96 4.69 -3.31
C VAL A 86 -3.44 3.31 -3.74
N HIS A 87 -2.54 2.32 -3.76
CA HIS A 87 -2.89 0.92 -4.02
C HIS A 87 -3.90 0.39 -2.99
N GLU A 88 -3.59 0.52 -1.70
CA GLU A 88 -4.44 0.04 -0.61
C GLU A 88 -5.82 0.70 -0.58
N VAL A 89 -5.89 2.03 -0.74
CA VAL A 89 -7.20 2.71 -0.75
C VAL A 89 -8.02 2.31 -1.99
N SER A 90 -7.36 2.00 -3.10
CA SER A 90 -8.03 1.57 -4.34
C SER A 90 -8.75 0.24 -4.18
N HIS A 91 -8.23 -0.70 -3.37
CA HIS A 91 -8.95 -1.94 -3.05
C HIS A 91 -10.32 -1.69 -2.40
N LEU A 92 -10.43 -0.64 -1.59
CA LEU A 92 -11.69 -0.29 -0.92
C LEU A 92 -12.63 0.46 -1.86
N LEU A 93 -12.12 1.47 -2.56
CA LEU A 93 -12.91 2.27 -3.49
C LEU A 93 -13.46 1.44 -4.65
N ARG A 94 -12.73 0.42 -5.08
CA ARG A 94 -13.15 -0.51 -6.14
C ARG A 94 -13.92 -1.74 -5.62
N ASP A 95 -14.27 -1.79 -4.33
CA ASP A 95 -14.98 -2.91 -3.68
C ASP A 95 -14.36 -4.29 -3.98
N HIS A 96 -13.02 -4.41 -3.99
CA HIS A 96 -12.37 -5.68 -4.34
C HIS A 96 -12.77 -6.82 -3.41
N HIS A 97 -13.01 -6.53 -2.13
CA HIS A 97 -13.52 -7.51 -1.17
C HIS A 97 -14.93 -8.00 -1.55
N GLY A 98 -15.88 -7.09 -1.75
CA GLY A 98 -17.26 -7.45 -2.08
C GLY A 98 -17.39 -8.08 -3.46
N ARG A 99 -16.66 -7.58 -4.46
CA ARG A 99 -16.57 -8.17 -5.80
C ARG A 99 -16.01 -9.60 -5.74
N SER A 100 -14.91 -9.81 -5.01
CA SER A 100 -14.34 -11.14 -4.82
C SER A 100 -15.33 -12.10 -4.17
N ASP A 101 -16.06 -11.67 -3.14
CA ASP A 101 -17.09 -12.48 -2.48
C ASP A 101 -18.28 -12.80 -3.40
N ARG A 102 -18.65 -11.89 -4.31
CA ARG A 102 -19.68 -12.17 -5.33
C ARG A 102 -19.19 -13.23 -6.31
N VAL A 103 -17.98 -13.11 -6.84
CA VAL A 103 -17.39 -14.10 -7.75
C VAL A 103 -17.25 -15.46 -7.06
N ALA A 104 -16.78 -15.48 -5.81
CA ALA A 104 -16.61 -16.70 -5.03
C ALA A 104 -17.94 -17.46 -4.88
N ARG A 105 -19.01 -16.76 -4.50
CA ARG A 105 -20.35 -17.35 -4.37
C ARG A 105 -20.90 -17.85 -5.71
N GLN A 106 -20.76 -17.07 -6.77
CA GLN A 106 -21.28 -17.42 -8.10
C GLN A 106 -20.59 -18.67 -8.69
N ARG A 107 -19.31 -18.88 -8.37
CA ARG A 107 -18.48 -19.95 -8.94
C ARG A 107 -18.19 -21.09 -7.97
N GLY A 108 -18.74 -21.07 -6.75
CA GLY A 108 -18.49 -22.08 -5.72
C GLY A 108 -17.04 -22.12 -5.21
N LEU A 109 -16.32 -21.01 -5.28
CA LEU A 109 -14.90 -20.92 -4.92
C LEU A 109 -14.75 -20.70 -3.42
N THR A 110 -13.96 -21.55 -2.76
CA THR A 110 -13.84 -21.55 -1.30
C THR A 110 -12.40 -21.76 -0.82
N GLY A 111 -11.48 -22.10 -1.71
CA GLY A 111 -10.12 -22.45 -1.35
C GLY A 111 -9.21 -21.24 -1.11
N PRO A 112 -8.12 -21.40 -0.35
CA PRO A 112 -7.10 -20.37 -0.20
C PRO A 112 -6.47 -19.97 -1.55
N GLY A 113 -6.34 -20.93 -2.49
CA GLY A 113 -5.87 -20.65 -3.84
C GLY A 113 -6.80 -19.73 -4.64
N ASP A 114 -8.13 -19.84 -4.43
CA ASP A 114 -9.10 -18.96 -5.09
C ASP A 114 -9.00 -17.53 -4.54
N ARG A 115 -8.84 -17.39 -3.23
CA ARG A 115 -8.62 -16.09 -2.57
C ARG A 115 -7.31 -15.45 -3.03
N LEU A 116 -6.26 -16.23 -3.18
CA LEU A 116 -4.99 -15.74 -3.73
C LEU A 116 -5.16 -15.26 -5.19
N ARG A 117 -5.84 -16.03 -6.04
CA ARG A 117 -6.10 -15.60 -7.43
C ARG A 117 -6.93 -14.33 -7.49
N MET A 118 -7.94 -14.18 -6.64
CA MET A 118 -8.75 -12.96 -6.54
C MET A 118 -7.90 -11.75 -6.12
N ASN A 119 -7.03 -11.92 -5.13
CA ASN A 119 -6.10 -10.87 -4.72
C ASN A 119 -5.15 -10.49 -5.86
N ILE A 120 -4.51 -11.46 -6.53
CA ILE A 120 -3.63 -11.17 -7.67
C ILE A 120 -4.37 -10.44 -8.81
N ALA A 121 -5.60 -10.85 -9.12
CA ALA A 121 -6.41 -10.20 -10.13
C ALA A 121 -6.80 -8.77 -9.76
N ALA A 122 -7.13 -8.53 -8.48
CA ALA A 122 -7.42 -7.21 -7.94
C ALA A 122 -6.19 -6.30 -7.98
N ASP A 123 -5.03 -6.83 -7.62
CA ASP A 123 -3.76 -6.12 -7.69
C ASP A 123 -3.41 -5.78 -9.14
N CYS A 124 -3.69 -6.67 -10.10
CA CYS A 124 -3.50 -6.41 -11.53
C CYS A 124 -4.34 -5.24 -12.04
N GLU A 125 -5.62 -5.18 -11.64
CA GLU A 125 -6.53 -4.06 -11.96
C GLU A 125 -6.05 -2.71 -11.38
N ILE A 126 -5.30 -2.72 -10.27
CA ILE A 126 -4.79 -1.50 -9.63
C ILE A 126 -3.40 -1.13 -10.16
N ASN A 127 -2.51 -2.10 -10.32
CA ASN A 127 -1.11 -1.86 -10.65
C ASN A 127 -0.88 -1.41 -12.10
N ASP A 128 -1.91 -1.45 -12.94
CA ASP A 128 -1.85 -0.90 -14.30
C ASP A 128 -2.09 0.61 -14.35
N ASP A 129 -2.76 1.23 -13.36
CA ASP A 129 -3.11 2.66 -13.36
C ASP A 129 -2.70 3.49 -12.13
N VAL A 130 -2.13 2.87 -11.07
CA VAL A 130 -1.71 3.60 -9.86
C VAL A 130 -0.52 4.55 -10.08
N TYR A 131 0.47 4.13 -10.86
CA TYR A 131 1.78 4.78 -10.93
C TYR A 131 1.86 5.89 -11.98
N GLY A 132 2.87 6.77 -11.88
CA GLY A 132 2.99 7.97 -12.70
C GLY A 132 2.45 9.20 -11.99
N ASP A 133 2.60 10.38 -12.59
CA ASP A 133 2.09 11.66 -12.07
C ASP A 133 2.38 11.89 -10.57
N GLY A 134 3.65 11.74 -10.20
CA GLY A 134 4.12 11.93 -8.81
C GLY A 134 4.20 10.66 -7.96
N LEU A 135 3.84 9.48 -8.49
CA LEU A 135 4.02 8.18 -7.82
C LEU A 135 5.02 7.30 -8.56
N VAL A 136 6.04 6.85 -7.82
CA VAL A 136 7.08 5.96 -8.34
C VAL A 136 6.53 4.55 -8.45
N ARG A 137 6.89 3.84 -9.52
CA ARG A 137 6.61 2.40 -9.68
C ARG A 137 7.74 1.59 -9.02
N PRO A 138 7.46 0.82 -7.94
CA PRO A 138 8.44 -0.07 -7.35
C PRO A 138 8.89 -1.17 -8.32
N LYS A 139 10.08 -1.72 -8.09
CA LYS A 139 10.54 -2.91 -8.81
C LYS A 139 9.75 -4.14 -8.34
N GLY A 140 9.33 -4.99 -9.27
CA GLY A 140 8.67 -6.26 -8.95
C GLY A 140 7.18 -6.18 -8.66
N VAL A 141 6.53 -5.05 -8.97
CA VAL A 141 5.07 -4.94 -8.95
C VAL A 141 4.46 -5.95 -9.94
N VAL A 142 3.47 -6.71 -9.46
CA VAL A 142 2.69 -7.62 -10.32
C VAL A 142 1.80 -6.78 -11.23
N GLN A 143 2.09 -6.81 -12.52
CA GLN A 143 1.27 -6.17 -13.56
C GLN A 143 0.65 -7.24 -14.47
N PRO A 144 -0.47 -6.95 -15.16
CA PRO A 144 -1.05 -7.88 -16.12
C PRO A 144 -0.03 -8.43 -17.12
N SER A 145 0.86 -7.57 -17.64
CA SER A 145 1.90 -7.93 -18.60
C SER A 145 2.94 -8.92 -18.05
N THR A 146 3.23 -8.88 -16.73
CA THR A 146 4.14 -9.84 -16.08
C THR A 146 3.59 -11.26 -16.05
N LEU A 147 2.27 -11.40 -16.23
CA LEU A 147 1.55 -12.67 -16.30
C LEU A 147 1.16 -13.03 -17.75
N GLY A 148 1.64 -12.29 -18.75
CA GLY A 148 1.26 -12.47 -20.16
C GLY A 148 -0.17 -12.01 -20.48
N LEU A 149 -0.79 -11.20 -19.62
CA LEU A 149 -2.14 -10.69 -19.78
C LEU A 149 -2.14 -9.27 -20.36
N GLN A 150 -3.24 -8.89 -21.01
CA GLN A 150 -3.41 -7.53 -21.51
C GLN A 150 -3.76 -6.56 -20.36
N PRO A 151 -3.20 -5.33 -20.34
CA PRO A 151 -3.53 -4.32 -19.34
C PRO A 151 -4.95 -3.75 -19.53
N GLY A 152 -5.45 -2.99 -18.55
CA GLY A 152 -6.73 -2.27 -18.63
C GLY A 152 -7.97 -3.14 -18.38
N GLY A 153 -7.79 -4.32 -17.79
CA GLY A 153 -8.87 -5.23 -17.44
C GLY A 153 -9.34 -5.05 -16.01
N LEU A 154 -10.57 -5.46 -15.73
CA LEU A 154 -11.08 -5.57 -14.37
C LEU A 154 -10.59 -6.88 -13.73
N MET A 155 -10.64 -6.96 -12.40
CA MET A 155 -10.38 -8.16 -11.61
C MET A 155 -11.14 -9.37 -12.17
N GLU A 156 -12.43 -9.22 -12.53
CA GLU A 156 -13.23 -10.31 -13.10
C GLU A 156 -12.79 -10.73 -14.51
N ASP A 157 -12.14 -9.84 -15.26
CA ASP A 157 -11.54 -10.18 -16.56
C ASP A 157 -10.27 -11.01 -16.37
N TYR A 158 -9.46 -10.66 -15.38
CA TYR A 158 -8.27 -11.43 -15.02
C TYR A 158 -8.61 -12.79 -14.41
N LEU A 159 -9.67 -12.88 -13.60
CA LEU A 159 -10.17 -14.15 -13.05
C LEU A 159 -10.78 -15.12 -14.07
N ARG A 160 -10.87 -14.74 -15.35
CA ARG A 160 -11.34 -15.60 -16.44
C ARG A 160 -10.21 -16.22 -17.26
N ARG A 161 -8.97 -15.78 -17.05
CA ARG A 161 -7.78 -16.20 -17.80
C ARG A 161 -6.97 -17.21 -17.00
#